data_AF-A0A3Q9UE75-F1
#
_entry.id   AF-A0A3Q9UE75-F1
#
_cell.length_a   1.000
_cell.length_b   1.000
_cell.length_c   1.000
_cell.angle_alpha   90.00
_cell.angle_beta   90.00
_cell.angle_gamma   90.00
#
_symmetry.space_group_name_H-M   'P 1'
#
loop_
_entity.id
_entity.type
_entity.pdbx_description
1 polymer ?
#
loop_
_entity_poly.entity_id
_entity_poly.type
_entity_poly.pdbx_seq_one_letter_code
_entity_poly.pdbx_strand_id
1 'polypeptide(L)'
;MLYMVFLAVCIVVCIWWGGPGIRRRSRLDWTQVPGVTRRRGGVVVPIGGLSWAPIPSELADTRRFELVGSSTRSFGGSPVVVLARGQRIGILEGAAARKINAELRRRRLARLLVEGELTGRHEGRVVLPYDFSPATPELPAGPARAFPVPVPVEAWGSATTTVDAVRCDFFLTELSALYPDGRPPSGTSGRTLSGLDAEIFPTGQGRIGVFIDDRQIGWLAAAHEISHRQVLEDLAAGGHSLRVKVSVRVGTGDRPSVRVRIWLPEVDQILPPGAQIEDPHVLLPPGSTVQVTGEEEHLDELVAMLGDEHEVIKVAELYLFTRQTARTLKQIVGVRIDGRPVGELTSVSGAHFEAVLRACSERGLRALCRATISGNQLKTDVTLNVTKGGSLTSQWISRHILARPGVDSHPVLALEDHPQQDSGGEHQSQ
;
A
#
# COMPACT_ATOMS: atom_id res chain seq x y z
N MET A 1 -46.41 51.04 -15.55
CA MET A 1 -44.98 51.42 -15.65
C MET A 1 -44.09 50.86 -14.54
N LEU A 2 -44.61 50.37 -13.40
CA LEU A 2 -43.79 49.78 -12.34
C LEU A 2 -43.21 48.40 -12.68
N TYR A 3 -43.88 47.64 -13.56
CA TYR A 3 -43.49 46.26 -13.90
C TYR A 3 -42.26 46.16 -14.82
N MET A 4 -42.08 47.14 -15.70
CA MET A 4 -40.91 47.21 -16.61
C MET A 4 -39.62 47.65 -15.89
N VAL A 5 -39.75 48.45 -14.83
CA VAL A 5 -38.62 48.85 -13.98
C VAL A 5 -38.16 47.67 -13.12
N PHE A 6 -39.09 46.85 -12.62
CA PHE A 6 -38.77 45.66 -11.83
C PHE A 6 -38.05 44.58 -12.66
N LEU A 7 -38.47 44.38 -13.92
CA LEU A 7 -37.82 43.42 -14.82
C LEU A 7 -36.39 43.86 -15.18
N ALA A 8 -36.17 45.16 -15.41
CA ALA A 8 -34.83 45.71 -15.68
C ALA A 8 -33.90 45.61 -14.46
N VAL A 9 -34.41 45.80 -13.25
CA VAL A 9 -33.63 45.65 -12.01
C VAL A 9 -33.30 44.17 -11.75
N CYS A 10 -34.22 43.24 -12.00
CA CYS A 10 -33.93 41.80 -11.86
C CYS A 10 -32.90 41.28 -12.88
N ILE A 11 -32.89 41.79 -14.12
CA ILE A 11 -31.87 41.41 -15.12
C ILE A 11 -30.49 41.95 -14.73
N VAL A 12 -30.41 43.17 -14.18
CA VAL A 12 -29.14 43.73 -13.69
C VAL A 12 -28.63 43.01 -12.44
N VAL A 13 -29.52 42.59 -11.53
CA VAL A 13 -29.14 41.82 -10.34
C VAL A 13 -28.73 40.38 -10.68
N CYS A 14 -29.36 39.73 -11.67
CA CYS A 14 -28.93 38.39 -12.13
C CYS A 14 -27.61 38.41 -12.92
N ILE A 15 -27.24 39.54 -13.54
CA ILE A 15 -25.91 39.69 -14.18
C ILE A 15 -24.81 39.91 -13.12
N TRP A 16 -25.15 40.40 -11.92
CA TRP A 16 -24.20 40.68 -10.85
C TRP A 16 -24.10 39.60 -9.77
N TRP A 17 -25.12 38.73 -9.61
CA TRP A 17 -25.12 37.66 -8.61
C TRP A 17 -25.49 36.28 -9.18
N GLY A 18 -24.46 35.49 -9.49
CA GLY A 18 -24.49 34.02 -9.33
C GLY A 18 -25.01 33.16 -10.48
N GLY A 19 -24.17 32.92 -11.50
CA GLY A 19 -24.11 31.61 -12.15
C GLY A 19 -22.97 30.79 -11.52
N PRO A 20 -23.05 29.44 -11.44
CA PRO A 20 -22.00 28.59 -10.85
C PRO A 20 -20.79 28.63 -11.78
N GLY A 21 -19.98 29.66 -11.61
CA GLY A 21 -18.73 29.84 -12.32
C GLY A 21 -17.86 28.65 -12.01
N ILE A 22 -17.67 27.79 -13.02
CA ILE A 22 -16.50 26.93 -13.19
C ILE A 22 -15.34 27.62 -12.48
N ARG A 23 -14.90 27.09 -11.33
CA ARG A 23 -13.77 27.65 -10.58
C ARG A 23 -12.59 27.68 -11.55
N ARG A 24 -12.38 28.81 -12.22
CA ARG A 24 -11.17 29.09 -12.98
C ARG A 24 -10.04 28.97 -11.97
N ARG A 25 -9.31 27.85 -12.01
CA ARG A 25 -8.02 27.68 -11.34
C ARG A 25 -7.23 28.95 -11.64
N SER A 26 -6.98 29.77 -10.62
CA SER A 26 -6.13 30.95 -10.73
C SER A 26 -4.74 30.48 -11.19
N ARG A 27 -4.49 30.51 -12.50
CA ARG A 27 -3.17 30.28 -13.09
C ARG A 27 -2.26 31.35 -12.49
N LEU A 28 -1.27 30.97 -11.67
CA LEU A 28 -0.28 31.94 -11.21
C LEU A 28 0.42 32.54 -12.43
N ASP A 29 0.38 33.87 -12.55
CA ASP A 29 1.01 34.54 -13.68
C ASP A 29 2.49 34.79 -13.41
N TRP A 30 3.35 33.91 -13.92
CA TRP A 30 4.80 33.96 -13.77
C TRP A 30 5.51 34.94 -14.71
N THR A 31 4.79 35.63 -15.61
CA THR A 31 5.41 36.55 -16.60
C THR A 31 6.13 37.75 -15.98
N GLN A 32 5.82 38.10 -14.73
CA GLN A 32 6.31 39.30 -14.05
C GLN A 32 7.45 39.04 -13.04
N VAL A 33 8.08 37.86 -13.04
CA VAL A 33 9.14 37.51 -12.07
C VAL A 33 10.53 37.64 -12.74
N PRO A 34 11.38 38.59 -12.33
CA PRO A 34 12.73 38.73 -12.90
C PRO A 34 13.63 37.52 -12.65
N GLY A 35 14.48 37.14 -13.61
CA GLY A 35 15.45 36.04 -13.48
C GLY A 35 14.89 34.63 -13.67
N VAL A 36 13.62 34.52 -14.06
CA VAL A 36 12.90 33.26 -14.21
C VAL A 36 12.85 32.80 -15.67
N THR A 37 13.20 31.54 -15.93
CA THR A 37 13.09 30.94 -17.28
C THR A 37 11.91 29.98 -17.36
N ARG A 38 11.03 30.15 -18.37
CA ARG A 38 9.96 29.18 -18.65
C ARG A 38 10.52 27.95 -19.36
N ARG A 39 10.20 26.74 -18.85
CA ARG A 39 10.44 25.46 -19.54
C ARG A 39 9.14 24.66 -19.67
N ARG A 40 9.13 23.64 -20.54
CA ARG A 40 8.00 22.72 -20.68
C ARG A 40 7.88 21.93 -19.36
N GLY A 41 6.86 22.19 -18.56
CA GLY A 41 6.63 21.54 -17.26
C GLY A 41 6.77 22.45 -16.03
N GLY A 42 7.39 23.63 -16.13
CA GLY A 42 7.54 24.54 -14.99
C GLY A 42 8.39 25.78 -15.24
N VAL A 43 8.77 26.41 -14.13
CA VAL A 43 9.41 27.70 -14.01
C VAL A 43 10.75 27.50 -13.31
N VAL A 44 11.86 27.82 -13.97
CA VAL A 44 13.21 27.67 -13.42
C VAL A 44 13.55 28.91 -12.60
N VAL A 45 13.94 28.70 -11.34
CA VAL A 45 14.35 29.74 -10.39
C VAL A 45 15.77 29.45 -9.90
N PRO A 46 16.70 30.41 -10.00
CA PRO A 46 18.06 30.23 -9.48
C PRO A 46 18.06 30.22 -7.94
N ILE A 47 18.92 29.40 -7.36
CA ILE A 47 19.18 29.37 -5.91
C ILE A 47 20.15 30.50 -5.58
N GLY A 48 19.74 31.43 -4.72
CA GLY A 48 20.56 32.54 -4.24
C GLY A 48 21.27 32.23 -2.92
N GLY A 49 22.24 33.08 -2.56
CA GLY A 49 22.95 32.99 -1.28
C GLY A 49 24.00 31.89 -1.18
N LEU A 50 24.45 31.34 -2.31
CA LEU A 50 25.47 30.30 -2.41
C LEU A 50 26.92 30.80 -2.29
N SER A 51 27.14 32.11 -2.08
CA SER A 51 28.47 32.75 -2.14
C SER A 51 29.32 32.60 -0.88
N TRP A 52 28.74 32.20 0.26
CA TRP A 52 29.44 32.17 1.57
C TRP A 52 29.59 30.77 2.18
N ALA A 53 28.95 29.75 1.61
CA ALA A 53 29.11 28.35 1.98
C ALA A 53 28.98 27.48 0.71
N PRO A 54 30.07 26.86 0.21
CA PRO A 54 30.03 26.05 -1.00
C PRO A 54 29.18 24.79 -0.78
N ILE A 55 28.52 24.34 -1.85
CA ILE A 55 27.74 23.10 -1.82
C ILE A 55 28.68 21.92 -1.55
N PRO A 56 28.43 21.08 -0.53
CA PRO A 56 29.18 19.85 -0.31
C PRO A 56 29.14 18.95 -1.54
N SER A 57 30.28 18.35 -1.92
CA SER A 57 30.36 17.46 -3.09
C SER A 57 29.41 16.26 -2.99
N GLU A 58 29.10 15.81 -1.78
CA GLU A 58 28.13 14.73 -1.49
C GLU A 58 26.70 15.06 -1.93
N LEU A 59 26.40 16.33 -2.18
CA LEU A 59 25.11 16.81 -2.63
C LEU A 59 25.07 17.10 -4.13
N ALA A 60 26.17 16.94 -4.87
CA ALA A 60 26.27 17.27 -6.31
C ALA A 60 25.20 16.55 -7.16
N ASP A 61 24.86 15.31 -6.78
CA ASP A 61 23.91 14.48 -7.52
C ASP A 61 22.45 14.77 -7.14
N THR A 62 22.22 15.73 -6.23
CA THR A 62 20.90 16.01 -5.68
C THR A 62 20.02 16.65 -6.75
N ARG A 63 18.88 15.99 -7.02
CA ARG A 63 17.86 16.47 -7.96
C ARG A 63 16.56 16.94 -7.30
N ARG A 64 16.48 16.84 -5.96
CA ARG A 64 15.31 17.20 -5.17
C ARG A 64 15.67 18.16 -4.04
N PHE A 65 14.85 19.19 -3.89
CA PHE A 65 15.05 20.25 -2.92
C PHE A 65 13.78 20.51 -2.13
N GLU A 66 13.95 20.89 -0.87
CA GLU A 66 12.87 21.36 -0.01
C GLU A 66 12.91 22.88 0.07
N LEU A 67 11.75 23.49 -0.12
CA LEU A 67 11.52 24.92 -0.02
C LEU A 67 10.73 25.22 1.24
N VAL A 68 11.37 25.82 2.23
CA VAL A 68 10.79 26.10 3.55
C VAL A 68 10.57 27.59 3.70
N GLY A 69 9.37 28.00 4.12
CA GLY A 69 9.09 29.41 4.41
C GLY A 69 9.90 29.87 5.62
N SER A 70 10.62 30.99 5.49
CA SER A 70 11.33 31.57 6.63
C SER A 70 10.47 32.60 7.37
N SER A 71 10.46 32.55 8.71
CA SER A 71 9.83 33.57 9.55
C SER A 71 10.69 34.84 9.71
N THR A 72 12.00 34.77 9.40
CA THR A 72 12.90 35.92 9.42
C THR A 72 12.64 36.84 8.23
N ARG A 73 12.46 38.14 8.49
CA ARG A 73 12.31 39.17 7.44
C ARG A 73 13.68 39.62 6.95
N SER A 74 13.89 39.61 5.63
CA SER A 74 15.01 40.29 4.97
C SER A 74 14.51 41.57 4.27
N PHE A 75 15.43 42.38 3.75
CA PHE A 75 15.17 43.68 3.12
C PHE A 75 14.23 43.60 1.89
N GLY A 76 13.95 42.39 1.37
CA GLY A 76 13.04 42.12 0.24
C GLY A 76 11.82 41.24 0.56
N GLY A 77 11.55 40.93 1.84
CA GLY A 77 10.44 40.09 2.29
C GLY A 77 10.89 38.85 3.08
N SER A 78 10.01 37.87 3.26
CA SER A 78 10.37 36.57 3.84
C SER A 78 11.01 35.69 2.76
N PRO A 79 12.29 35.29 2.89
CA PRO A 79 12.92 34.38 1.95
C PRO A 79 12.35 32.97 2.09
N VAL A 80 12.60 32.14 1.09
CA VAL A 80 12.32 30.70 1.13
C VAL A 80 13.64 29.97 1.20
N VAL A 81 13.85 29.20 2.25
CA VAL A 81 15.07 28.41 2.45
C VAL A 81 15.05 27.20 1.52
N VAL A 82 16.15 26.95 0.84
CA VAL A 82 16.34 25.75 0.00
C VAL A 82 17.19 24.75 0.78
N LEU A 83 16.65 23.56 1.01
CA LEU A 83 17.36 22.42 1.61
C LEU A 83 17.60 21.32 0.58
N ALA A 84 18.73 20.64 0.70
CA ALA A 84 19.05 19.39 0.03
C ALA A 84 19.39 18.36 1.10
N ARG A 85 18.68 17.22 1.13
CA ARG A 85 18.84 16.17 2.16
C ARG A 85 18.82 16.72 3.60
N GLY A 86 17.92 17.66 3.89
CA GLY A 86 17.82 18.33 5.20
C GLY A 86 18.88 19.40 5.49
N GLN A 87 19.92 19.53 4.67
CA GLN A 87 20.94 20.55 4.81
C GLN A 87 20.57 21.82 4.05
N ARG A 88 20.72 22.99 4.69
CA ARG A 88 20.55 24.28 4.04
C ARG A 88 21.64 24.51 3.00
N ILE A 89 21.22 24.70 1.75
CA ILE A 89 22.12 24.99 0.64
C ILE A 89 21.95 26.41 0.10
N GLY A 90 20.81 27.07 0.31
CA GLY A 90 20.61 28.42 -0.22
C GLY A 90 19.25 29.00 0.11
N ILE A 91 18.89 30.08 -0.57
CA ILE A 91 17.61 30.77 -0.41
C ILE A 91 17.04 31.21 -1.76
N LEU A 92 15.71 31.33 -1.84
CA LEU A 92 15.00 32.03 -2.91
C LEU A 92 14.47 33.34 -2.34
N GLU A 93 14.56 34.42 -3.11
CA GLU A 93 14.14 35.76 -2.69
C GLU A 93 13.17 36.43 -3.68
N GLY A 94 12.67 37.61 -3.31
CA GLY A 94 11.90 38.48 -4.19
C GLY A 94 10.53 37.93 -4.58
N ALA A 95 10.14 38.14 -5.85
CA ALA A 95 8.80 37.80 -6.33
C ALA A 95 8.52 36.27 -6.38
N ALA A 96 9.55 35.45 -6.59
CA ALA A 96 9.43 33.99 -6.51
C ALA A 96 9.13 33.53 -5.07
N ALA A 97 9.92 34.00 -4.10
CA ALA A 97 9.72 33.70 -2.68
C ALA A 97 8.35 34.13 -2.17
N ARG A 98 7.87 35.32 -2.56
CA ARG A 98 6.52 35.80 -2.20
C ARG A 98 5.41 34.87 -2.69
N LYS A 99 5.50 34.38 -3.93
CA LYS A 99 4.51 33.45 -4.50
C LYS A 99 4.54 32.09 -3.82
N ILE A 100 5.73 31.55 -3.55
CA ILE A 100 5.89 30.29 -2.81
C ILE A 100 5.33 30.42 -1.39
N ASN A 101 5.69 31.48 -0.66
CA ASN A 101 5.18 31.73 0.69
C ASN A 101 3.67 32.02 0.73
N ALA A 102 3.09 32.59 -0.33
CA ALA A 102 1.65 32.72 -0.46
C ALA A 102 1.00 31.34 -0.66
N GLU A 103 1.60 30.47 -1.45
CA GLU A 103 1.09 29.12 -1.69
C GLU A 103 1.22 28.22 -0.45
N LEU A 104 2.36 28.25 0.25
CA LEU A 104 2.56 27.56 1.52
C LEU A 104 1.50 27.98 2.54
N ARG A 105 1.23 29.29 2.67
CA ARG A 105 0.18 29.80 3.58
C ARG A 105 -1.23 29.40 3.14
N ARG A 106 -1.54 29.55 1.85
CA ARG A 106 -2.85 29.19 1.27
C ARG A 106 -3.18 27.71 1.49
N ARG A 107 -2.18 26.84 1.38
CA ARG A 107 -2.32 25.38 1.53
C ARG A 107 -1.97 24.86 2.93
N ARG A 108 -1.62 25.74 3.89
CA ARG A 108 -1.18 25.39 5.26
C ARG A 108 0.00 24.40 5.29
N LEU A 109 1.02 24.65 4.47
CA LEU A 109 2.20 23.79 4.33
C LEU A 109 3.42 24.37 5.02
N ALA A 110 4.17 23.51 5.70
CA ALA A 110 5.45 23.86 6.30
C ALA A 110 6.59 23.96 5.25
N ARG A 111 6.54 23.12 4.21
CA ARG A 111 7.56 23.07 3.15
C ARG A 111 6.97 22.63 1.81
N LEU A 112 7.71 22.89 0.73
CA LEU A 112 7.36 22.50 -0.64
C LEU A 112 8.54 21.77 -1.31
N LEU A 113 8.29 20.60 -1.89
CA LEU A 113 9.31 19.82 -2.58
C LEU A 113 9.32 20.13 -4.07
N VAL A 114 10.53 20.31 -4.62
CA VAL A 114 10.72 20.74 -5.99
C VAL A 114 11.91 20.01 -6.61
N GLU A 115 11.83 19.79 -7.91
CA GLU A 115 12.98 19.32 -8.66
C GLU A 115 13.99 20.46 -8.83
N GLY A 116 15.23 20.10 -9.11
CA GLY A 116 16.27 21.07 -9.43
C GLY A 116 17.55 20.40 -9.86
N GLU A 117 18.57 21.21 -10.03
CA GLU A 117 19.90 20.78 -10.42
C GLU A 117 20.93 21.73 -9.81
N LEU A 118 22.02 21.17 -9.30
CA LEU A 118 23.20 21.93 -8.88
C LEU A 118 24.15 21.97 -10.08
N THR A 119 24.33 23.16 -10.65
CA THR A 119 25.10 23.36 -11.89
C THR A 119 26.56 23.72 -11.61
N GLY A 120 26.91 23.99 -10.35
CA GLY A 120 28.27 24.27 -9.93
C GLY A 120 28.39 24.43 -8.42
N ARG A 121 29.61 24.64 -7.93
CA ARG A 121 29.94 24.76 -6.50
C ARG A 121 29.21 25.89 -5.77
N HIS A 122 28.76 26.90 -6.54
CA HIS A 122 28.04 28.07 -6.05
C HIS A 122 26.80 28.35 -6.91
N GLU A 123 26.36 27.39 -7.72
CA GLU A 123 25.27 27.58 -8.68
C GLU A 123 24.30 26.41 -8.64
N GLY A 124 23.01 26.71 -8.59
CA GLY A 124 21.96 25.73 -8.65
C GLY A 124 20.62 26.37 -8.99
N ARG A 125 19.67 25.55 -9.40
CA ARG A 125 18.34 25.98 -9.83
C ARG A 125 17.28 24.99 -9.38
N VAL A 126 16.10 25.50 -9.08
CA VAL A 126 14.91 24.70 -8.80
C VAL A 126 13.84 24.92 -9.88
N VAL A 127 13.03 23.91 -10.13
CA VAL A 127 11.95 23.90 -11.12
C VAL A 127 10.61 23.89 -10.39
N LEU A 128 9.86 24.97 -10.54
CA LEU A 128 8.55 25.15 -9.93
C LEU A 128 7.42 24.86 -10.93
N PRO A 129 6.45 23.99 -10.64
CA PRO A 129 5.30 23.80 -11.51
C PRO A 129 4.43 25.06 -11.62
N TYR A 130 3.89 25.34 -12.81
CA TYR A 130 3.20 26.61 -13.12
C TYR A 130 1.95 26.90 -12.26
N ASP A 131 1.22 25.86 -11.88
CA ASP A 131 -0.04 25.95 -11.15
C ASP A 131 0.06 25.37 -9.74
N PHE A 132 1.25 24.94 -9.32
CA PHE A 132 1.47 24.16 -8.11
C PHE A 132 0.48 22.96 -7.97
N SER A 133 -0.13 22.48 -9.06
CA SER A 133 -1.03 21.32 -9.01
C SER A 133 -0.30 19.98 -8.81
N PRO A 134 0.97 19.80 -9.24
CA PRO A 134 1.81 18.68 -8.80
C PRO A 134 2.64 19.01 -7.56
N ALA A 135 2.51 20.22 -6.99
CA ALA A 135 3.06 20.57 -5.69
C ALA A 135 2.11 20.06 -4.61
N THR A 136 2.25 18.76 -4.34
CA THR A 136 1.54 18.08 -3.26
C THR A 136 2.25 18.45 -1.94
N PRO A 137 1.49 18.75 -0.87
CA PRO A 137 2.00 18.68 0.49
C PRO A 137 2.67 17.31 0.64
N GLU A 138 3.96 17.25 0.99
CA GLU A 138 4.61 16.02 1.44
C GLU A 138 4.77 14.91 0.37
N LEU A 139 5.98 14.79 -0.19
CA LEU A 139 6.59 13.48 -0.40
C LEU A 139 8.05 13.53 0.05
N PRO A 140 8.34 13.27 1.34
CA PRO A 140 9.71 13.12 1.78
C PRO A 140 10.41 12.04 0.94
N ALA A 141 11.73 12.03 0.94
CA ALA A 141 12.42 10.74 0.84
C ALA A 141 11.74 9.84 1.87
N GLY A 142 11.02 8.80 1.42
CA GLY A 142 10.34 7.91 2.36
C GLY A 142 11.36 7.53 3.44
N PRO A 143 11.06 7.72 4.73
CA PRO A 143 11.94 7.18 5.75
C PRO A 143 12.16 5.70 5.43
N ALA A 144 13.35 5.17 5.71
CA ALA A 144 13.50 3.73 5.82
C ALA A 144 12.33 3.23 6.68
N ARG A 145 11.66 2.19 6.17
CA ARG A 145 10.60 1.39 6.80
C ARG A 145 10.40 1.75 8.28
N ALA A 146 9.21 2.24 8.65
CA ALA A 146 8.90 2.40 10.07
C ALA A 146 9.09 1.04 10.74
N PHE A 147 10.13 0.92 11.57
CA PHE A 147 10.40 -0.31 12.30
C PHE A 147 9.34 -0.47 13.40
N PRO A 148 8.88 -1.70 13.67
CA PRO A 148 9.37 -2.97 13.11
C PRO A 148 8.90 -3.22 11.67
N VAL A 149 9.81 -3.82 10.90
CA VAL A 149 9.59 -4.51 9.61
C VAL A 149 8.27 -5.30 9.67
N PRO A 150 7.18 -4.88 8.98
CA PRO A 150 5.95 -5.65 8.97
C PRO A 150 6.19 -7.04 8.39
N VAL A 151 5.49 -8.05 8.91
CA VAL A 151 5.59 -9.41 8.39
C VAL A 151 4.75 -9.50 7.12
N PRO A 152 5.35 -9.81 5.96
CA PRO A 152 4.60 -9.90 4.70
C PRO A 152 3.65 -11.11 4.73
N VAL A 153 2.38 -10.86 4.43
CA VAL A 153 1.32 -11.87 4.30
C VAL A 153 0.80 -11.92 2.87
N GLU A 154 0.43 -13.11 2.42
CA GLU A 154 -0.20 -13.29 1.12
C GLU A 154 -1.71 -13.10 1.22
N ALA A 155 -2.31 -12.52 0.18
CA ALA A 155 -3.76 -12.43 0.08
C ALA A 155 -4.42 -13.81 -0.04
N TRP A 156 -5.64 -13.89 0.46
CA TRP A 156 -6.48 -15.09 0.38
C TRP A 156 -7.14 -15.28 -0.98
N GLY A 157 -7.35 -14.22 -1.76
CA GLY A 157 -7.85 -14.31 -3.12
C GLY A 157 -6.79 -14.52 -4.19
N SER A 158 -7.21 -14.37 -5.44
CA SER A 158 -6.35 -14.37 -6.60
C SER A 158 -6.08 -12.91 -7.01
N ALA A 159 -4.80 -12.52 -7.02
CA ALA A 159 -4.37 -11.17 -7.39
C ALA A 159 -4.48 -10.94 -8.91
N THR A 160 -5.71 -10.91 -9.43
CA THR A 160 -6.00 -10.92 -10.88
C THR A 160 -6.06 -9.52 -11.48
N THR A 161 -6.40 -8.50 -10.67
CA THR A 161 -6.45 -7.11 -11.11
C THR A 161 -5.04 -6.54 -11.25
N THR A 162 -4.75 -5.89 -12.38
CA THR A 162 -3.46 -5.24 -12.60
C THR A 162 -3.57 -3.72 -12.52
N VAL A 163 -2.72 -3.10 -11.70
CA VAL A 163 -2.69 -1.65 -11.48
C VAL A 163 -1.28 -1.12 -11.69
N ASP A 164 -1.15 0.07 -12.26
CA ASP A 164 0.16 0.72 -12.40
C ASP A 164 0.47 1.53 -11.12
N ALA A 165 1.65 1.31 -10.54
CA ALA A 165 2.14 2.15 -9.46
C ALA A 165 2.47 3.55 -9.99
N VAL A 166 2.21 4.56 -9.17
CA VAL A 166 2.41 5.96 -9.55
C VAL A 166 3.74 6.49 -9.07
N ARG A 167 4.26 7.47 -9.80
CA ARG A 167 5.49 8.21 -9.46
C ARG A 167 6.74 7.32 -9.33
N CYS A 168 6.78 6.22 -10.07
CA CYS A 168 7.93 5.30 -10.11
C CYS A 168 9.20 5.97 -10.65
N ASP A 169 9.06 7.04 -11.44
CA ASP A 169 10.15 7.92 -11.87
C ASP A 169 10.96 8.49 -10.69
N PHE A 170 10.37 8.53 -9.49
CA PHE A 170 11.05 8.99 -8.30
C PHE A 170 12.09 7.99 -7.77
N PHE A 171 12.00 6.73 -8.18
CA PHE A 171 12.79 5.62 -7.65
C PHE A 171 13.63 4.97 -8.76
N LEU A 172 14.05 5.76 -9.74
CA LEU A 172 14.83 5.27 -10.89
C LEU A 172 16.11 4.55 -10.47
N THR A 173 16.78 5.02 -9.42
CA THR A 173 18.02 4.40 -8.92
C THR A 173 17.74 3.02 -8.33
N GLU A 174 16.72 2.94 -7.48
CA GLU A 174 16.26 1.73 -6.80
C GLU A 174 15.75 0.70 -7.82
N LEU A 175 14.94 1.15 -8.78
CA LEU A 175 14.40 0.31 -9.86
C LEU A 175 15.49 -0.14 -10.83
N SER A 176 16.52 0.66 -11.07
CA SER A 176 17.66 0.27 -11.92
C SER A 176 18.52 -0.80 -11.24
N ALA A 177 18.64 -0.73 -9.90
CA ALA A 177 19.39 -1.71 -9.12
C ALA A 177 18.80 -3.13 -9.16
N LEU A 178 17.52 -3.27 -9.56
CA LEU A 178 16.86 -4.58 -9.71
C LEU A 178 17.33 -5.35 -10.96
N TYR A 179 17.96 -4.68 -11.93
CA TYR A 179 18.48 -5.33 -13.13
C TYR A 179 19.83 -6.00 -12.83
N PRO A 180 20.19 -7.08 -13.55
CA PRO A 180 21.54 -7.61 -13.53
C PRO A 180 22.57 -6.48 -13.75
N ASP A 181 23.63 -6.46 -12.94
CA ASP A 181 24.67 -5.41 -12.92
C ASP A 181 24.18 -3.99 -12.59
N GLY A 182 22.95 -3.85 -12.06
CA GLY A 182 22.34 -2.56 -11.73
C GLY A 182 22.07 -1.66 -12.94
N ARG A 183 22.05 -2.23 -14.16
CA ARG A 183 21.95 -1.48 -15.39
C ARG A 183 20.76 -1.94 -16.25
N PRO A 184 19.73 -1.08 -16.42
CA PRO A 184 18.68 -1.36 -17.39
C PRO A 184 19.23 -1.32 -18.82
N PRO A 185 18.57 -1.99 -19.79
CA PRO A 185 18.97 -1.91 -21.19
C PRO A 185 18.95 -0.45 -21.69
N SER A 186 19.92 -0.11 -22.54
CA SER A 186 19.97 1.18 -23.22
C SER A 186 18.77 1.38 -24.15
N GLY A 187 18.26 2.61 -24.21
CA GLY A 187 17.11 2.97 -25.05
C GLY A 187 15.75 2.88 -24.35
N THR A 188 14.68 3.20 -25.08
CA THR A 188 13.30 3.30 -24.55
C THR A 188 12.55 1.97 -24.52
N SER A 189 13.07 0.97 -25.25
CA SER A 189 12.48 -0.38 -25.29
C SER A 189 12.46 -1.00 -23.91
N GLY A 190 13.48 -0.80 -23.06
CA GLY A 190 13.54 -1.38 -21.71
C GLY A 190 13.44 -2.92 -21.69
N ARG A 191 13.60 -3.52 -20.52
CA ARG A 191 13.36 -4.97 -20.29
C ARG A 191 12.39 -5.11 -19.14
N THR A 192 11.37 -5.95 -19.29
CA THR A 192 10.45 -6.24 -18.19
C THR A 192 11.05 -7.32 -17.30
N LEU A 193 11.21 -7.02 -16.01
CA LEU A 193 11.40 -8.01 -14.95
C LEU A 193 10.01 -8.38 -14.44
N SER A 194 9.65 -9.66 -14.42
CA SER A 194 8.31 -10.14 -14.05
C SER A 194 8.39 -11.10 -12.89
N GLY A 195 7.30 -11.19 -12.11
CA GLY A 195 7.19 -12.15 -11.00
C GLY A 195 7.98 -11.76 -9.75
N LEU A 196 8.41 -10.49 -9.65
CA LEU A 196 9.09 -9.97 -8.47
C LEU A 196 8.09 -9.90 -7.30
N ASP A 197 8.56 -10.19 -6.09
CA ASP A 197 7.80 -10.00 -4.86
C ASP A 197 7.95 -8.56 -4.38
N ALA A 198 6.83 -7.92 -4.07
CA ALA A 198 6.79 -6.60 -3.46
C ALA A 198 5.88 -6.60 -2.24
N GLU A 199 6.13 -5.67 -1.33
CA GLU A 199 5.30 -5.39 -0.17
C GLU A 199 4.53 -4.09 -0.36
N ILE A 200 3.28 -4.09 0.06
CA ILE A 200 2.40 -2.92 0.09
C ILE A 200 1.96 -2.69 1.53
N PHE A 201 2.18 -1.48 2.02
CA PHE A 201 1.71 -1.06 3.33
C PHE A 201 1.59 0.47 3.43
N PRO A 202 0.78 1.00 4.35
CA PRO A 202 0.69 2.42 4.63
C PRO A 202 2.05 2.98 5.05
N THR A 203 2.43 4.07 4.40
CA THR A 203 3.49 4.95 4.88
C THR A 203 2.87 5.86 5.95
N GLY A 204 3.66 6.32 6.93
CA GLY A 204 3.20 7.19 8.03
C GLY A 204 2.67 8.57 7.63
N GLN A 205 2.30 8.78 6.37
CA GLN A 205 1.82 10.01 5.76
C GLN A 205 0.50 9.81 4.99
N GLY A 206 -0.26 8.75 5.32
CA GLY A 206 -1.58 8.51 4.73
C GLY A 206 -1.55 8.15 3.25
N ARG A 207 -0.40 7.66 2.76
CA ARG A 207 -0.20 7.09 1.42
C ARG A 207 0.22 5.63 1.53
N ILE A 208 -0.10 4.84 0.52
CA ILE A 208 0.32 3.43 0.47
C ILE A 208 1.56 3.30 -0.43
N GLY A 209 2.65 2.81 0.15
CA GLY A 209 3.92 2.61 -0.54
C GLY A 209 4.05 1.22 -1.14
N VAL A 210 4.88 1.08 -2.16
CA VAL A 210 5.22 -0.20 -2.79
C VAL A 210 6.72 -0.42 -2.64
N PHE A 211 7.12 -1.56 -2.11
CA PHE A 211 8.50 -1.83 -1.71
C PHE A 211 9.01 -3.15 -2.29
N ILE A 212 10.28 -3.19 -2.71
CA ILE A 212 11.03 -4.42 -3.05
C ILE A 212 12.32 -4.38 -2.25
N ASP A 213 12.69 -5.47 -1.57
CA ASP A 213 13.93 -5.58 -0.78
C ASP A 213 14.16 -4.36 0.14
N ASP A 214 13.12 -3.98 0.90
CA ASP A 214 13.10 -2.82 1.79
C ASP A 214 13.26 -1.43 1.12
N ARG A 215 13.31 -1.38 -0.21
CA ARG A 215 13.41 -0.14 -0.98
C ARG A 215 12.06 0.24 -1.55
N GLN A 216 11.66 1.48 -1.33
CA GLN A 216 10.45 1.99 -1.97
C GLN A 216 10.70 2.14 -3.47
N ILE A 217 9.75 1.67 -4.27
CA ILE A 217 9.81 1.68 -5.73
C ILE A 217 8.66 2.46 -6.39
N GLY A 218 7.68 2.86 -5.60
CA GLY A 218 6.51 3.59 -6.07
C GLY A 218 5.48 3.81 -4.97
N TRP A 219 4.32 4.29 -5.38
CA TRP A 219 3.13 4.37 -4.54
C TRP A 219 1.94 3.75 -5.26
N LEU A 220 0.96 3.31 -4.49
CA LEU A 220 -0.32 2.88 -5.04
C LEU A 220 -1.06 4.09 -5.66
N ALA A 221 -1.80 3.86 -6.74
CA ALA A 221 -2.59 4.91 -7.37
C ALA A 221 -3.76 5.33 -6.47
N ALA A 222 -4.13 6.61 -6.48
CA ALA A 222 -5.08 7.19 -5.52
C ALA A 222 -6.44 6.47 -5.46
N ALA A 223 -6.96 5.97 -6.58
CA ALA A 223 -8.22 5.22 -6.61
C ALA A 223 -8.13 3.94 -5.76
N HIS A 224 -7.04 3.19 -5.89
CA HIS A 224 -6.80 1.96 -5.13
C HIS A 224 -6.31 2.26 -3.71
N GLU A 225 -5.61 3.37 -3.51
CA GLU A 225 -5.24 3.85 -2.17
C GLU A 225 -6.47 4.17 -1.33
N ILE A 226 -7.55 4.67 -1.93
CA ILE A 226 -8.81 4.92 -1.22
C ILE A 226 -9.54 3.61 -0.93
N SER A 227 -9.73 2.74 -1.94
CA SER A 227 -10.50 1.52 -1.74
C SER A 227 -9.82 0.50 -0.83
N HIS A 228 -8.49 0.42 -0.84
CA HIS A 228 -7.72 -0.54 -0.05
C HIS A 228 -7.21 0.04 1.28
N ARG A 229 -7.55 1.29 1.60
CA ARG A 229 -6.99 2.00 2.76
C ARG A 229 -7.20 1.23 4.06
N GLN A 230 -8.47 0.98 4.38
CA GLN A 230 -8.87 0.41 5.66
C GLN A 230 -8.19 -0.94 5.88
N VAL A 231 -8.34 -1.86 4.93
CA VAL A 231 -7.76 -3.21 5.04
C VAL A 231 -6.23 -3.21 5.16
N LEU A 232 -5.53 -2.30 4.47
CA LEU A 232 -4.08 -2.20 4.56
C LEU A 232 -3.61 -1.50 5.84
N GLU A 233 -4.40 -0.58 6.39
CA GLU A 233 -4.18 0.03 7.70
C GLU A 233 -4.40 -0.99 8.83
N ASP A 234 -5.44 -1.81 8.75
CA ASP A 234 -5.72 -2.88 9.72
C ASP A 234 -4.60 -3.94 9.72
N LEU A 235 -4.14 -4.35 8.53
CA LEU A 235 -2.97 -5.23 8.39
C LEU A 235 -1.73 -4.62 9.03
N ALA A 236 -1.45 -3.35 8.75
CA ALA A 236 -0.28 -2.66 9.29
C ALA A 236 -0.36 -2.47 10.81
N ALA A 237 -1.55 -2.20 11.36
CA ALA A 237 -1.78 -2.14 12.80
C ALA A 237 -1.48 -3.48 13.48
N GLY A 238 -1.79 -4.59 12.80
CA GLY A 238 -1.38 -5.95 13.21
C GLY A 238 0.11 -6.26 13.03
N GLY A 239 0.92 -5.32 12.50
CA GLY A 239 2.34 -5.54 12.20
C GLY A 239 2.58 -6.35 10.93
N HIS A 240 1.64 -6.36 9.99
CA HIS A 240 1.69 -7.09 8.72
C HIS A 240 1.76 -6.15 7.50
N SER A 241 2.31 -6.64 6.39
CA SER A 241 2.26 -5.99 5.08
C SER A 241 1.65 -6.93 4.05
N LEU A 242 1.03 -6.39 3.00
CA LEU A 242 0.49 -7.21 1.92
C LEU A 242 1.60 -7.55 0.91
N ARG A 243 1.87 -8.83 0.71
CA ARG A 243 2.74 -9.32 -0.37
C ARG A 243 1.96 -9.41 -1.68
N VAL A 244 2.54 -8.85 -2.73
CA VAL A 244 2.00 -8.88 -4.10
C VAL A 244 3.08 -9.22 -5.10
N LYS A 245 2.66 -9.71 -6.28
CA LYS A 245 3.57 -9.82 -7.42
C LYS A 245 3.61 -8.50 -8.17
N VAL A 246 4.78 -8.16 -8.70
CA VAL A 246 4.98 -6.97 -9.54
C VAL A 246 5.85 -7.25 -10.75
N SER A 247 5.75 -6.37 -11.73
CA SER A 247 6.64 -6.34 -12.89
C SER A 247 7.17 -4.94 -13.08
N VAL A 248 8.45 -4.86 -13.38
CA VAL A 248 9.21 -3.61 -13.48
C VAL A 248 9.77 -3.49 -14.89
N ARG A 249 9.54 -2.35 -15.53
CA ARG A 249 10.16 -2.00 -16.81
C ARG A 249 10.78 -0.61 -16.71
N VAL A 250 12.09 -0.55 -16.90
CA VAL A 250 12.89 0.66 -16.99
C VAL A 250 13.54 0.74 -18.36
N GLY A 251 13.42 1.88 -19.03
CA GLY A 251 14.15 2.27 -20.23
C GLY A 251 15.00 3.50 -19.96
N THR A 252 16.23 3.52 -20.45
CA THR A 252 17.28 4.52 -20.13
C THR A 252 17.65 5.43 -21.31
N GLY A 253 16.79 5.52 -22.33
CA GLY A 253 17.00 6.45 -23.46
C GLY A 253 16.86 7.93 -23.06
N ASP A 254 17.01 8.84 -24.03
CA ASP A 254 16.90 10.31 -23.85
C ASP A 254 15.63 10.77 -23.11
N ARG A 255 14.59 9.94 -23.16
CA ARG A 255 13.41 10.03 -22.29
C ARG A 255 13.31 8.71 -21.51
N PRO A 256 13.77 8.66 -20.26
CA PRO A 256 13.65 7.44 -19.47
C PRO A 256 12.18 7.09 -19.28
N SER A 257 11.86 5.80 -19.43
CA SER A 257 10.51 5.28 -19.27
C SER A 257 10.51 4.33 -18.08
N VAL A 258 9.55 4.49 -17.17
CA VAL A 258 9.40 3.63 -16.00
C VAL A 258 7.96 3.16 -15.91
N ARG A 259 7.79 1.86 -15.73
CA ARG A 259 6.49 1.27 -15.43
C ARG A 259 6.65 0.17 -14.39
N VAL A 260 5.90 0.27 -13.31
CA VAL A 260 5.74 -0.79 -12.32
C VAL A 260 4.27 -1.20 -12.34
N ARG A 261 4.01 -2.46 -12.66
CA ARG A 261 2.67 -3.03 -12.65
C ARG A 261 2.54 -4.01 -11.49
N ILE A 262 1.48 -3.85 -10.72
CA ILE A 262 1.16 -4.63 -9.54
C ILE A 262 -0.02 -5.53 -9.86
N TRP A 263 0.08 -6.80 -9.46
CA TRP A 263 -1.06 -7.70 -9.37
C TRP A 263 -1.68 -7.51 -7.99
N LEU A 264 -2.76 -6.73 -7.93
CA LEU A 264 -3.42 -6.32 -6.70
C LEU A 264 -4.68 -7.19 -6.51
N PRO A 265 -4.83 -7.91 -5.38
CA PRO A 265 -6.09 -8.57 -5.02
C PRO A 265 -7.20 -7.56 -4.78
N GLU A 266 -8.45 -7.99 -4.91
CA GLU A 266 -9.58 -7.18 -4.48
C GLU A 266 -9.63 -7.04 -2.95
N VAL A 267 -10.37 -6.05 -2.44
CA VAL A 267 -10.36 -5.71 -1.01
C VAL A 267 -10.84 -6.87 -0.13
N ASP A 268 -11.90 -7.56 -0.56
CA ASP A 268 -12.50 -8.73 0.09
C ASP A 268 -11.64 -10.00 -0.02
N GLN A 269 -10.59 -9.96 -0.83
CA GLN A 269 -9.66 -11.06 -1.06
C GLN A 269 -8.37 -10.96 -0.24
N ILE A 270 -8.14 -9.85 0.45
CA ILE A 270 -6.90 -9.65 1.20
C ILE A 270 -6.91 -10.43 2.52
N LEU A 271 -8.04 -10.42 3.23
CA LEU A 271 -8.20 -11.04 4.54
C LEU A 271 -8.83 -12.44 4.44
N PRO A 272 -8.71 -13.28 5.49
CA PRO A 272 -9.41 -14.55 5.54
C PRO A 272 -10.92 -14.36 5.33
N PRO A 273 -11.55 -15.14 4.44
CA PRO A 273 -12.99 -15.06 4.22
C PRO A 273 -13.76 -15.65 5.41
N GLY A 274 -14.87 -15.02 5.77
CA GLY A 274 -15.78 -15.49 6.82
C GLY A 274 -15.72 -14.67 8.11
N ALA A 275 -16.39 -15.18 9.14
CA ALA A 275 -16.41 -14.55 10.46
C ALA A 275 -15.03 -14.65 11.14
N GLN A 276 -14.77 -13.66 12.00
CA GLN A 276 -13.64 -13.65 12.92
C GLN A 276 -13.56 -14.99 13.67
N ILE A 277 -12.39 -15.66 13.64
CA ILE A 277 -12.20 -16.94 14.33
C ILE A 277 -11.76 -16.66 15.75
N GLU A 278 -12.69 -16.76 16.69
CA GLU A 278 -12.45 -16.45 18.11
C GLU A 278 -11.67 -17.56 18.84
N ASP A 279 -11.82 -18.81 18.41
CA ASP A 279 -11.14 -19.94 19.04
C ASP A 279 -9.62 -19.82 18.89
N PRO A 280 -8.83 -20.24 19.90
CA PRO A 280 -7.37 -20.34 19.77
C PRO A 280 -6.97 -21.19 18.56
N HIS A 281 -6.29 -20.57 17.61
CA HIS A 281 -5.96 -21.19 16.35
C HIS A 281 -4.57 -20.81 15.86
N VAL A 282 -4.05 -21.61 14.93
CA VAL A 282 -2.85 -21.30 14.15
C VAL A 282 -3.19 -21.42 12.67
N LEU A 283 -2.82 -20.41 11.90
CA LEU A 283 -2.93 -20.46 10.44
C LEU A 283 -1.63 -21.05 9.88
N LEU A 284 -1.72 -22.26 9.31
CA LEU A 284 -0.61 -22.89 8.61
C LEU A 284 -0.24 -22.06 7.38
N PRO A 285 1.05 -21.78 7.15
CA PRO A 285 1.48 -20.94 6.04
C PRO A 285 1.17 -21.61 4.70
N PRO A 286 0.87 -20.81 3.66
CA PRO A 286 0.65 -21.33 2.32
C PRO A 286 1.89 -22.10 1.83
N GLY A 287 1.67 -23.11 1.01
CA GLY A 287 2.71 -24.01 0.52
C GLY A 287 2.25 -24.76 -0.72
N SER A 288 2.43 -26.07 -0.72
CA SER A 288 2.00 -26.91 -1.85
C SER A 288 0.49 -27.13 -1.84
N THR A 289 -0.11 -27.22 -3.02
CA THR A 289 -1.49 -27.69 -3.18
C THR A 289 -1.62 -29.15 -2.74
N VAL A 290 -2.57 -29.44 -1.86
CA VAL A 290 -2.92 -30.79 -1.40
C VAL A 290 -4.38 -31.07 -1.72
N GLN A 291 -4.64 -32.16 -2.44
CA GLN A 291 -5.99 -32.59 -2.80
C GLN A 291 -6.67 -33.25 -1.60
N VAL A 292 -7.93 -32.89 -1.34
CA VAL A 292 -8.79 -33.58 -0.38
C VAL A 292 -9.50 -34.74 -1.10
N THR A 293 -9.86 -35.78 -0.36
CA THR A 293 -10.52 -36.99 -0.87
C THR A 293 -11.79 -37.28 -0.09
N GLY A 294 -12.76 -37.96 -0.69
CA GLY A 294 -14.07 -38.19 -0.07
C GLY A 294 -14.99 -36.98 -0.13
N GLU A 295 -14.69 -36.00 -0.98
CA GLU A 295 -15.49 -34.79 -1.19
C GLU A 295 -16.86 -35.12 -1.79
N GLU A 296 -16.95 -36.23 -2.54
CA GLU A 296 -18.18 -36.74 -3.14
C GLU A 296 -19.26 -37.10 -2.11
N GLU A 297 -18.86 -37.46 -0.88
CA GLU A 297 -19.78 -37.74 0.23
C GLU A 297 -20.38 -36.44 0.82
N HIS A 298 -19.81 -35.29 0.45
CA HIS A 298 -20.15 -33.96 0.98
C HIS A 298 -20.58 -32.98 -0.12
N LEU A 299 -20.98 -33.48 -1.30
CA LEU A 299 -21.30 -32.66 -2.47
C LEU A 299 -22.36 -31.58 -2.17
N ASP A 300 -23.44 -31.93 -1.48
CA ASP A 300 -24.52 -30.98 -1.17
C ASP A 300 -24.02 -29.80 -0.31
N GLU A 301 -23.13 -30.07 0.65
CA GLU A 301 -22.55 -29.04 1.52
C GLU A 301 -21.57 -28.16 0.75
N LEU A 302 -20.73 -28.77 -0.10
CA LEU A 302 -19.74 -28.06 -0.92
C LEU A 302 -20.41 -27.19 -1.98
N VAL A 303 -21.47 -27.67 -2.62
CA VAL A 303 -22.28 -26.88 -3.57
C VAL A 303 -22.96 -25.71 -2.87
N ALA A 304 -23.49 -25.92 -1.65
CA ALA A 304 -24.08 -24.83 -0.87
C ALA A 304 -23.04 -23.75 -0.48
N MET A 305 -21.80 -24.14 -0.19
CA MET A 305 -20.71 -23.21 0.09
C MET A 305 -20.23 -22.47 -1.17
N LEU A 306 -20.26 -23.13 -2.32
CA LEU A 306 -19.87 -22.58 -3.62
C LEU A 306 -20.89 -21.54 -4.13
N GLY A 307 -22.19 -21.77 -3.90
CA GLY A 307 -23.24 -20.88 -4.37
C GLY A 307 -23.31 -20.83 -5.90
N ASP A 308 -23.43 -19.61 -6.46
CA ASP A 308 -23.45 -19.37 -7.91
C ASP A 308 -22.04 -19.19 -8.52
N GLU A 309 -20.99 -19.24 -7.68
CA GLU A 309 -19.61 -19.09 -8.13
C GLU A 309 -19.03 -20.41 -8.67
N HIS A 310 -17.97 -20.34 -9.46
CA HIS A 310 -17.27 -21.55 -9.94
C HIS A 310 -16.09 -21.94 -9.03
N GLU A 311 -15.62 -20.98 -8.23
CA GLU A 311 -14.52 -21.14 -7.30
C GLU A 311 -14.69 -20.20 -6.11
N VAL A 312 -14.56 -20.72 -4.89
CA VAL A 312 -14.56 -19.92 -3.66
C VAL A 312 -13.39 -20.31 -2.76
N ILE A 313 -12.81 -19.32 -2.08
CA ILE A 313 -11.80 -19.56 -1.06
C ILE A 313 -12.47 -19.57 0.31
N LYS A 314 -12.04 -20.51 1.16
CA LYS A 314 -12.55 -20.71 2.52
C LYS A 314 -11.41 -21.00 3.49
N VAL A 315 -11.68 -20.79 4.77
CA VAL A 315 -10.81 -21.28 5.84
C VAL A 315 -11.18 -22.74 6.14
N ALA A 316 -10.21 -23.64 6.04
CA ALA A 316 -10.36 -25.04 6.42
C ALA A 316 -9.62 -25.35 7.72
N GLU A 317 -10.20 -26.22 8.54
CA GLU A 317 -9.57 -26.82 9.71
C GLU A 317 -9.06 -28.22 9.36
N LEU A 318 -7.79 -28.47 9.70
CA LEU A 318 -7.21 -29.81 9.72
C LEU A 318 -7.31 -30.40 11.12
N TYR A 319 -7.84 -31.61 11.22
CA TYR A 319 -8.00 -32.30 12.52
C TYR A 319 -7.64 -33.77 12.43
N LEU A 320 -7.19 -34.33 13.55
CA LEU A 320 -6.91 -35.77 13.67
C LEU A 320 -8.14 -36.52 14.16
N PHE A 321 -8.46 -37.62 13.52
CA PHE A 321 -9.43 -38.58 14.03
C PHE A 321 -8.96 -40.02 13.80
N THR A 322 -9.54 -40.95 14.55
CA THR A 322 -9.21 -42.38 14.42
C THR A 322 -10.28 -43.06 13.61
N ARG A 323 -9.90 -43.67 12.48
CA ARG A 323 -10.79 -44.53 11.70
C ARG A 323 -10.46 -45.98 11.96
N GLN A 324 -11.48 -46.76 12.29
CA GLN A 324 -11.37 -48.20 12.37
C GLN A 324 -11.44 -48.79 10.96
N THR A 325 -10.37 -49.45 10.53
CA THR A 325 -10.40 -50.30 9.33
C THR A 325 -10.70 -51.74 9.74
N ALA A 326 -10.96 -52.61 8.76
CA ALA A 326 -11.27 -54.02 9.00
C ALA A 326 -10.20 -54.79 9.82
N ARG A 327 -8.98 -54.26 9.96
CA ARG A 327 -7.87 -54.91 10.65
C ARG A 327 -7.13 -54.05 11.69
N THR A 328 -7.28 -52.73 11.68
CA THR A 328 -6.46 -51.82 12.50
C THR A 328 -7.18 -50.50 12.79
N LEU A 329 -6.84 -49.85 13.90
CA LEU A 329 -7.13 -48.43 14.11
C LEU A 329 -6.05 -47.60 13.41
N LYS A 330 -6.46 -46.66 12.56
CA LYS A 330 -5.54 -45.75 11.86
C LYS A 330 -5.90 -44.30 12.16
N GLN A 331 -4.90 -43.47 12.47
CA GLN A 331 -5.11 -42.03 12.49
C GLN A 331 -5.20 -41.49 11.06
N ILE A 332 -6.18 -40.64 10.83
CA ILE A 332 -6.44 -39.96 9.56
C ILE A 332 -6.53 -38.47 9.85
N VAL A 333 -6.10 -37.67 8.86
CA VAL A 333 -6.28 -36.23 8.87
C VAL A 333 -7.56 -35.89 8.12
N GLY A 334 -8.57 -35.42 8.85
CA GLY A 334 -9.81 -34.92 8.30
C GLY A 334 -9.73 -33.42 7.98
N VAL A 335 -10.63 -32.97 7.10
CA VAL A 335 -10.77 -31.57 6.71
C VAL A 335 -12.18 -31.10 7.06
N ARG A 336 -12.29 -29.93 7.68
CA ARG A 336 -13.58 -29.25 7.92
C ARG A 336 -13.57 -27.85 7.33
N ILE A 337 -14.71 -27.40 6.80
CA ILE A 337 -14.94 -26.02 6.39
C ILE A 337 -16.24 -25.56 7.05
N ASP A 338 -16.25 -24.36 7.63
CA ASP A 338 -17.39 -23.80 8.37
C ASP A 338 -17.95 -24.79 9.43
N GLY A 339 -17.03 -25.54 10.07
CA GLY A 339 -17.34 -26.55 11.10
C GLY A 339 -17.84 -27.90 10.58
N ARG A 340 -18.05 -28.05 9.27
CA ARG A 340 -18.58 -29.28 8.65
C ARG A 340 -17.48 -30.11 8.01
N PRO A 341 -17.46 -31.45 8.18
CA PRO A 341 -16.52 -32.31 7.48
C PRO A 341 -16.73 -32.23 5.96
N VAL A 342 -15.66 -32.05 5.20
CA VAL A 342 -15.71 -31.95 3.72
C VAL A 342 -14.83 -32.98 3.03
N GLY A 343 -14.29 -33.92 3.80
CA GLY A 343 -13.41 -34.97 3.32
C GLY A 343 -12.19 -35.18 4.20
N GLU A 344 -11.21 -35.89 3.67
CA GLU A 344 -9.99 -36.29 4.36
C GLU A 344 -8.78 -36.30 3.43
N LEU A 345 -7.59 -36.21 4.02
CA LEU A 345 -6.35 -36.39 3.28
C LEU A 345 -6.03 -37.88 3.12
N THR A 346 -5.43 -38.23 1.98
CA THR A 346 -4.86 -39.57 1.81
C THR A 346 -3.87 -39.89 2.92
N SER A 347 -3.68 -41.17 3.23
CA SER A 347 -2.74 -41.57 4.28
C SER A 347 -1.31 -41.06 4.06
N VAL A 348 -0.88 -40.93 2.79
CA VAL A 348 0.45 -40.41 2.44
C VAL A 348 0.51 -38.91 2.67
N SER A 349 -0.47 -38.16 2.17
CA SER A 349 -0.53 -36.70 2.34
C SER A 349 -0.72 -36.31 3.81
N GLY A 350 -1.61 -37.00 4.52
CA GLY A 350 -1.95 -36.75 5.93
C GLY A 350 -0.76 -36.97 6.89
N ALA A 351 0.07 -37.99 6.63
CA ALA A 351 1.25 -38.27 7.46
C ALA A 351 2.21 -37.07 7.59
N HIS A 352 2.24 -36.17 6.61
CA HIS A 352 3.05 -34.95 6.66
C HIS A 352 2.56 -33.90 7.66
N PHE A 353 1.32 -34.03 8.17
CA PHE A 353 0.70 -33.06 9.07
C PHE A 353 0.49 -33.61 10.48
N GLU A 354 0.48 -34.93 10.68
CA GLU A 354 0.13 -35.57 11.96
C GLU A 354 0.89 -35.02 13.16
N ALA A 355 2.22 -34.86 13.05
CA ALA A 355 3.04 -34.35 14.15
C ALA A 355 2.67 -32.91 14.54
N VAL A 356 2.38 -32.07 13.54
CA VAL A 356 1.98 -30.66 13.74
C VAL A 356 0.58 -30.61 14.37
N LEU A 357 -0.36 -31.37 13.84
CA LEU A 357 -1.74 -31.40 14.36
C LEU A 357 -1.81 -31.93 15.79
N ARG A 358 -0.98 -32.93 16.12
CA ARG A 358 -0.84 -33.42 17.50
C ARG A 358 -0.32 -32.33 18.43
N ALA A 359 0.75 -31.63 18.02
CA ALA A 359 1.33 -30.54 18.80
C ALA A 359 0.36 -29.36 18.99
N CYS A 360 -0.48 -29.06 17.99
CA CYS A 360 -1.54 -28.06 18.12
C CYS A 360 -2.64 -28.54 19.09
N SER A 361 -3.11 -29.77 18.93
CA SER A 361 -4.17 -30.35 19.77
C SER A 361 -3.77 -30.44 21.25
N GLU A 362 -2.52 -30.83 21.55
CA GLU A 362 -1.97 -30.85 22.91
C GLU A 362 -1.98 -29.46 23.59
N ARG A 363 -2.07 -28.39 22.80
CA ARG A 363 -2.09 -27.00 23.27
C ARG A 363 -3.47 -26.35 23.14
N GLY A 364 -4.50 -27.12 22.75
CA GLY A 364 -5.84 -26.59 22.52
C GLY A 364 -5.93 -25.65 21.32
N LEU A 365 -5.02 -25.75 20.36
CA LEU A 365 -5.00 -24.91 19.15
C LEU A 365 -5.66 -25.64 17.98
N ARG A 366 -6.55 -24.95 17.25
CA ARG A 366 -7.08 -25.40 15.96
C ARG A 366 -6.06 -25.11 14.85
N ALA A 367 -5.80 -26.07 13.96
CA ALA A 367 -4.91 -25.88 12.84
C ALA A 367 -5.71 -25.51 11.59
N LEU A 368 -5.56 -24.28 11.13
CA LEU A 368 -6.32 -23.74 10.00
C LEU A 368 -5.42 -23.58 8.78
N CYS A 369 -6.00 -23.65 7.59
CA CYS A 369 -5.31 -23.38 6.33
C CYS A 369 -6.27 -22.81 5.28
N ARG A 370 -5.71 -22.29 4.19
CA ARG A 370 -6.47 -21.85 3.03
C ARG A 370 -6.97 -23.05 2.23
N ALA A 371 -8.26 -23.07 1.95
CA ALA A 371 -8.89 -24.03 1.04
C ALA A 371 -9.51 -23.31 -0.14
N THR A 372 -9.45 -23.94 -1.32
CA THR A 372 -10.17 -23.53 -2.52
C THR A 372 -11.15 -24.63 -2.85
N ILE A 373 -12.43 -24.27 -2.93
CA ILE A 373 -13.52 -25.12 -3.41
C ILE A 373 -13.76 -24.70 -4.86
N SER A 374 -13.67 -25.64 -5.79
CA SER A 374 -13.94 -25.41 -7.22
C SER A 374 -14.91 -26.43 -7.75
N GLY A 375 -15.77 -26.07 -8.69
CA GLY A 375 -16.67 -27.03 -9.32
C GLY A 375 -18.04 -26.47 -9.68
N ASN A 376 -19.04 -27.33 -9.66
CA ASN A 376 -20.44 -27.02 -9.93
C ASN A 376 -21.36 -28.05 -9.24
N GLN A 377 -22.66 -27.99 -9.55
CA GLN A 377 -23.69 -28.88 -8.99
C GLN A 377 -23.47 -30.37 -9.27
N LEU A 378 -22.62 -30.75 -10.21
CA LEU A 378 -22.34 -32.16 -10.58
C LEU A 378 -21.07 -32.70 -9.92
N LYS A 379 -20.09 -31.84 -9.70
CA LYS A 379 -18.79 -32.22 -9.16
C LYS A 379 -18.16 -31.03 -8.46
N THR A 380 -17.67 -31.26 -7.25
CA THR A 380 -16.84 -30.31 -6.52
C THR A 380 -15.49 -30.95 -6.24
N ASP A 381 -14.46 -30.12 -6.20
CA ASP A 381 -13.09 -30.47 -5.83
C ASP A 381 -12.61 -29.48 -4.76
N VAL A 382 -11.95 -29.98 -3.71
CA VAL A 382 -11.38 -29.17 -2.62
C VAL A 382 -9.87 -29.33 -2.60
N THR A 383 -9.19 -28.20 -2.65
CA THR A 383 -7.73 -28.16 -2.56
C THR A 383 -7.29 -27.30 -1.39
N LEU A 384 -6.24 -27.74 -0.69
CA LEU A 384 -5.63 -27.00 0.41
C LEU A 384 -4.33 -26.39 -0.06
N ASN A 385 -4.10 -25.13 0.29
CA ASN A 385 -2.80 -24.48 0.11
C ASN A 385 -2.11 -24.40 1.48
N VAL A 386 -1.17 -25.33 1.70
CA VAL A 386 -0.57 -25.52 3.02
C VAL A 386 0.86 -26.04 2.96
N THR A 387 1.73 -25.52 3.83
CA THR A 387 3.08 -26.02 4.04
C THR A 387 3.08 -27.31 4.86
N LYS A 388 3.72 -28.35 4.33
CA LYS A 388 3.91 -29.64 5.01
C LYS A 388 4.70 -29.48 6.31
N GLY A 389 4.41 -30.31 7.32
CA GLY A 389 5.02 -30.18 8.64
C GLY A 389 6.55 -30.21 8.65
N GLY A 390 7.17 -31.06 7.83
CA GLY A 390 8.64 -31.13 7.69
C GLY A 390 9.30 -29.92 7.03
N SER A 391 8.51 -29.02 6.43
CA SER A 391 8.98 -27.80 5.77
C SER A 391 8.70 -26.53 6.59
N LEU A 392 8.05 -26.66 7.75
CA LEU A 392 7.87 -25.54 8.68
C LEU A 392 9.19 -25.20 9.36
N THR A 393 9.53 -23.91 9.40
CA THR A 393 10.76 -23.45 10.03
C THR A 393 10.66 -23.55 11.56
N SER A 394 11.78 -23.80 12.23
CA SER A 394 11.82 -23.85 13.70
C SER A 394 11.34 -22.54 14.33
N GLN A 395 11.63 -21.40 13.70
CA GLN A 395 11.15 -20.10 14.12
C GLN A 395 9.63 -20.00 14.05
N TRP A 396 9.02 -20.48 12.96
CA TRP A 396 7.56 -20.47 12.81
C TRP A 396 6.90 -21.36 13.89
N ILE A 397 7.41 -22.58 14.08
CA ILE A 397 6.90 -23.52 15.09
C ILE A 397 7.03 -22.91 16.49
N SER A 398 8.19 -22.32 16.81
CA SER A 398 8.42 -21.69 18.10
C SER A 398 7.44 -20.55 18.39
N ARG A 399 7.15 -19.72 17.37
CA ARG A 399 6.31 -18.53 17.52
C ARG A 399 4.81 -18.84 17.57
N HIS A 400 4.34 -19.82 16.81
CA HIS A 400 2.89 -20.06 16.64
C HIS A 400 2.37 -21.26 17.41
N ILE A 401 3.22 -22.28 17.65
CA ILE A 401 2.81 -23.49 18.36
C ILE A 401 3.43 -23.51 19.75
N LEU A 402 4.74 -23.25 19.89
CA LEU A 402 5.43 -23.43 21.17
C LEU A 402 5.39 -22.18 22.09
N ALA A 403 5.03 -21.02 21.56
CA ALA A 403 5.00 -19.78 22.33
C ALA A 403 4.02 -19.92 23.50
N ARG A 404 4.45 -19.53 24.70
CA ARG A 404 3.55 -19.46 25.86
C ARG A 404 2.55 -18.33 25.64
N PRO A 405 1.26 -18.53 25.92
CA PRO A 405 0.31 -17.42 25.95
C PRO A 405 0.81 -16.39 26.98
N GLY A 406 1.11 -15.18 26.51
CA GLY A 406 1.46 -14.03 27.36
C GLY A 406 2.80 -13.34 27.11
N VAL A 407 3.64 -13.76 26.15
CA VAL A 407 4.91 -13.04 25.85
C VAL A 407 5.04 -12.61 24.38
N ASP A 408 4.53 -13.37 23.41
CA ASP A 408 4.73 -13.08 21.97
C ASP A 408 3.46 -13.22 21.11
N SER A 409 2.27 -13.24 21.73
CA SER A 409 1.00 -13.29 21.02
C SER A 409 0.76 -11.95 20.31
N HIS A 410 1.26 -11.80 19.09
CA HIS A 410 0.65 -10.83 18.19
C HIS A 410 -0.75 -11.36 17.85
N PRO A 411 -1.82 -10.65 18.18
CA PRO A 411 -3.15 -11.04 17.74
C PRO A 411 -3.13 -10.99 16.21
N VAL A 412 -3.38 -12.13 15.57
CA VAL A 412 -3.79 -12.12 14.17
C VAL A 412 -5.17 -11.48 14.16
N LEU A 413 -5.21 -10.21 13.77
CA LEU A 413 -6.40 -9.39 13.48
C LEU A 413 -7.50 -9.50 14.55
N ALA A 414 -7.32 -8.95 15.75
CA ALA A 414 -8.47 -8.52 16.53
C ALA A 414 -8.87 -7.13 16.01
N LEU A 415 -9.90 -7.05 15.14
CA LEU A 415 -10.61 -5.80 14.91
C LEU A 415 -11.33 -5.46 16.22
N GLU A 416 -10.80 -4.51 16.97
CA GLU A 416 -11.45 -3.99 18.17
C GLU A 416 -12.75 -3.29 17.75
N ASP A 417 -13.89 -3.81 18.22
CA ASP A 417 -15.18 -3.12 18.15
C ASP A 417 -15.07 -1.79 18.89
N HIS A 418 -15.30 -0.69 18.17
CA HIS A 418 -15.57 0.60 18.80
C HIS A 418 -16.85 0.47 19.63
N PRO A 419 -16.85 0.85 20.92
CA PRO A 419 -18.06 0.81 21.72
C PRO A 419 -19.07 1.80 21.12
N GLN A 420 -20.23 1.28 20.71
CA GLN A 420 -21.41 2.07 20.43
C GLN A 420 -21.65 2.98 21.64
N GLN A 421 -21.64 4.29 21.40
CA GLN A 421 -22.19 5.26 22.33
C GLN A 421 -23.66 4.93 22.52
N ASP A 422 -23.94 4.23 23.60
CA ASP A 422 -25.28 4.05 24.12
C ASP A 422 -25.80 5.44 24.50
N SER A 423 -26.66 5.99 23.64
CA SER A 423 -27.46 7.17 23.92
C SER A 423 -28.62 6.74 24.81
N GLY A 424 -28.27 6.36 26.04
CA GLY A 424 -29.20 6.18 27.14
C GLY A 424 -29.80 7.53 27.51
N GLY A 425 -30.98 7.82 26.98
CA GLY A 425 -31.85 8.84 27.52
C GLY A 425 -32.30 8.42 28.91
N GLU A 426 -31.85 9.13 29.94
CA GLU A 426 -32.53 9.15 31.22
C GLU A 426 -33.30 10.46 31.37
N HIS A 427 -34.61 10.28 31.26
CA HIS A 427 -35.63 11.21 31.73
C HIS A 427 -35.73 11.06 33.26
N GLN A 428 -35.94 12.20 33.92
CA GLN A 428 -36.64 12.40 35.21
C GLN A 428 -35.84 12.60 36.52
N SER A 429 -36.04 13.83 37.04
CA SER A 429 -36.38 14.19 38.42
C SER A 429 -35.24 14.56 39.38
N GLN A 430 -34.93 15.86 39.46
CA GLN A 430 -35.41 16.74 40.56
C GLN A 430 -35.23 18.22 40.19
#